data_AF-A0A0F9JTX9-F1
#
_entry.id   AF-A0A0F9JTX9-F1
#
_cell.length_a   1.000
_cell.length_b   1.000
_cell.length_c   1.000
_cell.angle_alpha   90.00
_cell.angle_beta   90.00
_cell.angle_gamma   90.00
#
_symmetry.space_group_name_H-M   'P 1'
#
loop_
_entity.id
_entity.type
_entity.pdbx_description
1 polymer ?
#
loop_
_entity_poly.entity_id
_entity_poly.type
_entity_poly.pdbx_seq_one_letter_code
_entity_poly.pdbx_strand_id
1 'polypeptide(L)'
;MDLSKDLNNRKHQIIKMGQSSGWEYGALDNNIHMISFFKKIDGAEARIDVSYSTMTVSSSLNHPKQGKTQLNRKEVTAGLMLKIFQDPRTHTSHGYKTKKWEGRNRKK
;
A
#
# COMPACT_ATOMS: atom_id res chain seq x y z
N MET A 1 4.27 5.32 -26.38
CA MET A 1 4.73 5.40 -24.99
C MET A 1 5.27 4.04 -24.61
N ASP A 2 6.56 3.93 -24.30
CA ASP A 2 7.21 2.64 -24.02
C ASP A 2 6.91 2.23 -22.57
N LEU A 3 5.99 1.28 -22.39
CA LEU A 3 5.52 0.81 -21.08
C LEU A 3 6.66 0.25 -20.23
N SER A 4 7.70 -0.31 -20.86
CA SER A 4 8.85 -0.88 -20.14
C SER A 4 9.72 0.20 -19.49
N LYS A 5 9.88 1.35 -20.15
CA LYS A 5 10.62 2.50 -19.62
C LYS A 5 9.84 3.18 -18.49
N ASP A 6 8.53 3.31 -18.64
CA ASP A 6 7.67 3.93 -17.61
C ASP A 6 7.66 3.11 -16.30
N LEU A 7 7.53 1.78 -16.40
CA LEU A 7 7.56 0.90 -15.23
C LEU A 7 8.92 0.92 -14.53
N ASN A 8 10.01 0.95 -15.28
CA ASN A 8 11.34 1.08 -14.70
C ASN A 8 11.52 2.42 -13.98
N ASN A 9 11.04 3.53 -14.55
CA ASN A 9 11.10 4.84 -13.88
C ASN A 9 10.30 4.85 -12.58
N ARG A 10 9.06 4.31 -12.58
CA ARG A 10 8.24 4.18 -11.37
C ARG A 10 8.93 3.34 -10.31
N LYS A 11 9.49 2.19 -10.68
CA LYS A 11 10.24 1.32 -9.78
C LYS A 11 11.35 2.10 -9.05
N HIS A 12 12.18 2.84 -9.78
CA HIS A 12 13.27 3.63 -9.17
C HIS A 12 12.73 4.72 -8.23
N GLN A 13 11.66 5.41 -8.60
CA GLN A 13 11.04 6.42 -7.75
C GLN A 13 10.50 5.81 -6.45
N ILE A 14 9.84 4.66 -6.51
CA ILE A 14 9.27 3.97 -5.34
C ILE A 14 10.38 3.51 -4.40
N ILE A 15 11.46 2.93 -4.92
CA ILE A 15 12.62 2.53 -4.12
C ILE A 15 13.20 3.74 -3.38
N LYS A 16 13.42 4.85 -4.09
CA LYS A 16 13.93 6.09 -3.50
C LYS A 16 13.00 6.64 -2.41
N MET A 17 11.68 6.62 -2.63
CA MET A 17 10.69 7.05 -1.64
C MET A 17 10.69 6.20 -0.37
N GLY A 18 10.73 4.86 -0.51
CA GLY A 18 10.79 3.96 0.65
C GLY A 18 12.06 4.16 1.47
N GLN A 19 13.22 4.16 0.80
CA GLN A 19 14.52 4.34 1.46
C GLN A 19 14.65 5.69 2.17
N SER A 20 14.24 6.79 1.51
CA SER A 20 14.24 8.13 2.14
C SER A 20 13.29 8.26 3.33
N SER A 21 12.29 7.40 3.44
CA SER A 21 11.38 7.31 4.59
C SER A 21 11.88 6.34 5.68
N GLY A 22 13.12 5.84 5.54
CA GLY A 22 13.76 4.93 6.48
C GLY A 22 13.19 3.51 6.44
N TRP A 23 12.64 3.08 5.30
CA TRP A 23 12.31 1.69 5.06
C TRP A 23 13.46 0.99 4.35
N GLU A 24 13.73 -0.24 4.76
CA GLU A 24 14.70 -1.09 4.10
C GLU A 24 14.08 -1.72 2.86
N TYR A 25 14.79 -1.63 1.74
CA TYR A 25 14.41 -2.33 0.52
C TYR A 25 14.69 -3.82 0.70
N GLY A 26 13.67 -4.66 0.49
CA GLY A 26 13.79 -6.10 0.71
C GLY A 26 13.81 -6.90 -0.58
N ALA A 27 12.66 -7.02 -1.25
CA ALA A 27 12.50 -7.90 -2.41
C ALA A 27 11.88 -7.16 -3.60
N LEU A 28 12.28 -7.58 -4.80
CA LEU A 28 11.67 -7.18 -6.07
C LEU A 28 11.23 -8.43 -6.81
N ASP A 29 9.95 -8.47 -7.14
CA ASP A 29 9.38 -9.49 -8.02
C ASP A 29 8.95 -8.81 -9.33
N ASN A 30 9.76 -9.01 -10.37
CA ASN A 30 9.50 -8.43 -11.69
C ASN A 30 8.32 -9.12 -12.41
N ASN A 31 7.96 -10.35 -12.05
CA ASN A 31 6.87 -11.07 -12.71
C ASN A 31 5.52 -10.46 -12.34
N ILE A 32 5.36 -10.07 -11.07
CA ILE A 32 4.13 -9.42 -10.57
C ILE A 32 4.28 -7.92 -10.36
N HIS A 33 5.43 -7.34 -10.77
CA HIS A 33 5.74 -5.92 -10.65
C HIS A 33 5.57 -5.40 -9.21
N MET A 34 6.19 -6.08 -8.25
CA MET A 34 6.04 -5.79 -6.82
C MET A 34 7.37 -5.49 -6.15
N ILE A 35 7.37 -4.49 -5.28
CA ILE A 35 8.51 -4.13 -4.43
C ILE A 35 8.08 -4.25 -2.97
N SER A 36 8.88 -4.94 -2.17
CA SER A 36 8.62 -5.13 -0.75
C SER A 36 9.65 -4.36 0.08
N PHE A 37 9.14 -3.65 1.08
CA PHE A 37 9.91 -2.87 2.04
C PHE A 37 9.66 -3.36 3.46
N PHE A 38 10.66 -3.25 4.32
CA PHE A 38 10.61 -3.71 5.70
C PHE A 38 11.07 -2.61 6.66
N LYS A 39 10.46 -2.56 7.85
CA LYS A 39 10.85 -1.65 8.93
C LYS A 39 10.35 -2.18 10.25
N LYS A 40 11.11 -1.99 11.33
CA LYS A 40 10.60 -2.24 12.69
C LYS A 40 9.74 -1.06 13.16
N ILE A 41 8.50 -1.33 13.54
CA ILE A 41 7.55 -0.37 14.10
C ILE A 41 7.02 -0.96 15.40
N ASP A 42 7.09 -0.21 16.49
CA ASP A 42 6.62 -0.65 17.83
C ASP A 42 7.23 -2.01 18.27
N GLY A 43 8.49 -2.26 17.90
CA GLY A 43 9.21 -3.50 18.22
C GLY A 43 8.85 -4.72 17.35
N ALA A 44 7.91 -4.60 16.42
CA ALA A 44 7.52 -5.65 15.49
C ALA A 44 7.95 -5.34 14.05
N GLU A 45 8.17 -6.37 13.24
CA GLU A 45 8.41 -6.20 11.81
C GLU A 45 7.13 -5.74 11.11
N ALA A 46 7.25 -4.67 10.32
CA ALA A 46 6.24 -4.18 9.42
C ALA A 46 6.73 -4.32 7.97
N ARG A 47 5.80 -4.54 7.06
CA ARG A 47 6.06 -4.72 5.62
C ARG A 47 5.15 -3.81 4.80
N ILE A 48 5.71 -3.21 3.75
CA ILE A 48 4.94 -2.53 2.70
C ILE A 48 5.23 -3.22 1.38
N ASP A 49 4.19 -3.66 0.69
CA ASP A 49 4.25 -4.16 -0.68
C ASP A 49 3.63 -3.13 -1.64
N VAL A 50 4.37 -2.81 -2.70
CA VAL A 50 3.94 -1.87 -3.74
C VAL A 50 3.91 -2.59 -5.09
N SER A 51 2.72 -2.81 -5.63
CA SER A 51 2.53 -3.25 -7.01
C SER A 51 2.57 -2.01 -7.91
N TYR A 52 3.69 -1.78 -8.59
CA TYR A 52 3.93 -0.55 -9.36
C TYR A 52 3.30 -0.55 -10.76
N SER A 53 2.77 -1.69 -11.21
CA SER A 53 1.94 -1.79 -12.42
C SER A 53 0.52 -1.27 -12.17
N THR A 54 -0.07 -1.61 -11.02
CA THR A 54 -1.47 -1.25 -10.66
C THR A 54 -1.56 -0.10 -9.65
N MET A 55 -0.43 0.37 -9.14
CA MET A 55 -0.35 1.34 -8.03
C MET A 55 -1.15 0.88 -6.79
N THR A 56 -1.06 -0.42 -6.48
CA THR A 56 -1.66 -0.99 -5.26
C THR A 56 -0.60 -1.06 -4.16
N VAL A 57 -0.95 -0.61 -2.96
CA VAL A 57 -0.07 -0.66 -1.78
C VAL A 57 -0.74 -1.44 -0.67
N SER A 58 -0.03 -2.45 -0.15
CA SER A 58 -0.44 -3.24 1.00
C SER A 58 0.53 -3.00 2.13
N SER A 59 0.03 -2.69 3.31
CA SER A 59 0.84 -2.51 4.51
C SER A 59 0.45 -3.55 5.55
N SER A 60 1.40 -4.38 5.97
CA SER A 60 1.24 -5.41 7.00
C SER A 60 1.98 -4.98 8.26
N LEU A 61 1.24 -4.85 9.36
CA LEU A 61 1.73 -4.30 10.62
C LEU A 61 1.12 -5.03 11.81
N ASN A 62 1.82 -5.03 12.93
CA ASN A 62 1.26 -5.45 14.20
C ASN A 62 0.60 -4.23 14.89
N HIS A 63 -0.73 -4.20 14.94
CA HIS A 63 -1.47 -3.16 15.64
C HIS A 63 -1.57 -3.52 17.14
N PRO A 64 -1.25 -2.60 18.08
CA PRO A 64 -1.13 -2.92 19.50
C PRO A 64 -2.40 -3.50 20.12
N LYS A 65 -3.59 -3.16 19.58
CA LYS A 65 -4.88 -3.69 20.05
C LYS A 65 -5.46 -4.82 19.20
N GLN A 66 -5.15 -4.83 17.90
CA GLN A 66 -5.82 -5.72 16.93
C GLN A 66 -4.92 -6.89 16.50
N GLY A 67 -3.65 -6.90 16.93
CA GLY A 67 -2.66 -7.85 16.46
C GLY A 67 -2.25 -7.58 15.01
N LYS A 68 -1.84 -8.64 14.31
CA LYS A 68 -1.39 -8.55 12.91
C LYS A 68 -2.54 -8.12 12.01
N THR A 69 -2.41 -6.98 11.35
CA THR A 69 -3.38 -6.46 10.40
C THR A 69 -2.70 -6.15 9.07
N GLN A 70 -3.51 -6.17 8.01
CA GLN A 70 -3.10 -5.78 6.66
C GLN A 70 -4.09 -4.76 6.12
N LEU A 71 -3.57 -3.68 5.55
CA LEU A 71 -4.36 -2.63 4.94
C LEU A 71 -3.96 -2.47 3.47
N ASN A 72 -4.94 -2.70 2.58
CA ASN A 72 -4.75 -2.64 1.14
C ASN A 72 -5.37 -1.36 0.57
N ARG A 73 -4.62 -0.65 -0.28
CA ARG A 73 -5.03 0.60 -0.93
C ARG A 73 -4.77 0.48 -2.42
N LYS A 74 -5.73 0.86 -3.24
CA LYS A 74 -5.63 0.81 -4.71
C LYS A 74 -5.48 2.22 -5.28
N GLU A 75 -4.96 2.32 -6.50
CA GLU A 75 -4.84 3.59 -7.25
C GLU A 75 -4.10 4.67 -6.45
N VAL A 76 -3.03 4.26 -5.77
CA VAL A 76 -2.26 5.14 -4.88
C VAL A 76 -1.45 6.13 -5.69
N THR A 77 -1.70 7.42 -5.48
CA THR A 77 -0.89 8.50 -6.06
C THR A 77 0.48 8.60 -5.38
N ALA A 78 1.46 9.22 -6.04
CA ALA A 78 2.79 9.41 -5.45
C ALA A 78 2.75 10.15 -4.09
N GLY A 79 1.91 11.19 -3.97
CA GLY A 79 1.75 11.93 -2.72
C GLY A 79 1.13 11.08 -1.60
N LEU A 80 0.17 10.21 -1.94
CA LEU A 80 -0.41 9.27 -0.98
C LEU A 80 0.58 8.16 -0.61
N MET A 81 1.39 7.69 -1.55
CA MET A 81 2.45 6.72 -1.29
C MET A 81 3.46 7.25 -0.28
N LEU A 82 3.87 8.51 -0.41
CA LEU A 82 4.75 9.15 0.56
C LEU A 82 4.11 9.19 1.97
N LYS A 83 2.82 9.54 2.06
CA LYS A 83 2.09 9.50 3.33
C LYS A 83 2.03 8.09 3.92
N ILE A 84 1.85 7.05 3.10
CA ILE A 84 1.84 5.65 3.57
C ILE A 84 3.22 5.23 4.08
N PHE A 85 4.31 5.66 3.43
CA PHE A 85 5.66 5.38 3.94
C PHE A 85 5.97 6.10 5.25
N GLN A 86 5.39 7.29 5.47
CA GLN A 86 5.52 8.02 6.75
C GLN A 86 4.66 7.41 7.85
N ASP A 87 3.41 7.09 7.54
CA ASP A 87 2.47 6.41 8.43
C ASP A 87 1.73 5.28 7.69
N PRO A 88 2.16 4.01 7.87
CA PRO A 88 1.54 2.88 7.17
C PRO A 88 0.14 2.55 7.69
N ARG A 89 -0.32 3.19 8.78
CA ARG A 89 -1.70 3.09 9.28
C ARG A 89 -2.65 4.09 8.61
N THR A 90 -2.15 4.94 7.71
CA THR A 90 -2.96 5.94 6.98
C THR A 90 -4.14 5.28 6.26
N HIS A 91 -5.36 5.42 6.76
CA HIS A 91 -6.54 4.92 6.05
C HIS A 91 -6.87 5.85 4.88
N THR A 92 -7.13 5.28 3.71
CA THR A 92 -7.73 6.01 2.60
C THR A 92 -9.23 5.81 2.65
N SER A 93 -9.99 6.90 2.57
CA SER A 93 -11.44 6.84 2.35
C SER A 93 -11.81 6.21 0.99
N HIS A 94 -10.85 6.14 0.07
CA HIS A 94 -10.96 5.45 -1.20
C HIS A 94 -10.98 3.93 -0.98
N GLY A 95 -12.11 3.30 -1.31
CA GLY A 95 -12.31 1.84 -1.19
C GLY A 95 -13.51 1.44 -0.33
N TYR A 96 -14.06 2.33 0.49
CA TYR A 96 -15.35 2.08 1.15
C TYR A 96 -16.47 2.15 0.10
N LYS A 97 -16.98 0.99 -0.32
CA LYS A 97 -18.32 0.94 -0.91
C LYS A 97 -19.29 1.36 0.19
N THR A 98 -19.76 2.61 0.18
CA THR A 98 -20.96 2.97 0.91
C THR A 98 -22.08 2.11 0.34
N LYS A 99 -22.48 1.04 1.03
CA LYS A 99 -23.76 0.40 0.75
C LYS A 99 -24.80 1.49 0.97
N LYS A 100 -25.36 2.06 -0.10
CA LYS A 100 -26.65 2.73 0.01
C LYS A 100 -27.60 1.67 0.55
N TRP A 101 -28.02 1.85 1.79
CA TRP A 101 -28.98 0.96 2.44
C TRP A 101 -30.34 1.27 1.81
N GLU A 102 -30.63 0.67 0.66
CA GLU A 102 -31.98 0.69 0.10
C GLU A 102 -32.80 -0.31 0.93
N GLY A 103 -33.54 0.24 1.89
CA GLY A 103 -34.40 -0.54 2.78
C GLY A 103 -35.32 -1.44 1.97
N ARG A 104 -35.18 -2.77 2.14
CA ARG A 104 -36.10 -3.74 1.55
C ARG A 104 -37.45 -3.59 2.23
N ASN A 105 -38.39 -2.94 1.56
CA ASN A 105 -39.78 -2.89 1.99
C ASN A 105 -40.44 -4.24 1.67
N ARG A 106 -40.26 -5.22 2.57
CA ARG A 106 -40.90 -6.54 2.46
C ARG A 106 -42.31 -6.42 3.03
N LYS A 107 -43.29 -6.14 2.17
CA LYS A 107 -44.71 -6.19 2.55
C LYS A 107 -45.05 -7.62 2.98
N LYS A 108 -45.71 -7.72 4.14
CA LYS A 108 -46.29 -8.95 4.71
C LYS A 108 -47.49 -9.40 3.90
#